data_AF-A0A1Q8S3W2-F1
#
_entry.id   AF-A0A1Q8S3W2-F1
#
_cell.length_a   1.000
_cell.length_b   1.000
_cell.length_c   1.000
_cell.angle_alpha   90.00
_cell.angle_beta   90.00
_cell.angle_gamma   90.00
#
_symmetry.space_group_name_H-M   'P 1'
#
loop_
_entity.id
_entity.type
_entity.pdbx_description
1 polymer ?
#
loop_
_entity_poly.entity_id
_entity_poly.type
_entity_poly.pdbx_seq_one_letter_code
_entity_poly.pdbx_strand_id
1 'polypeptide(L)'
;MLNGEDPPERPEYVVNIINGLERYNPEAVVNLEAYLQEQCEQKYTDCNANRTLLKLYQLNPDRMKDEVVTNILVKAMTQFPSPQFSLALHLINPSVIAQGELHEAVTKLRTLNSQLEGAQYARFWNTIDGDDLCADLIADISGFEDLIRANIANLIAQAFREVSLSQLESWLGLNTDATTKFVTEGAGWTVGDNGVVTIPKNAENEAKKSEIREDVNIDMFSRVLRRSWEETA
;
A
#
# COMPACT_ATOMS: atom_id res chain seq x y z
N MET A 1 9.32 -2.63 -4.54
CA MET A 1 8.08 -2.60 -3.73
C MET A 1 8.39 -3.28 -2.41
N LEU A 2 8.13 -2.62 -1.28
CA LEU A 2 8.10 -3.31 0.00
C LEU A 2 7.02 -4.38 -0.12
N ASN A 3 7.42 -5.65 -0.15
CA ASN A 3 6.47 -6.75 -0.33
C ASN A 3 5.75 -7.00 1.00
N GLY A 4 4.84 -6.09 1.37
CA GLY A 4 4.12 -6.15 2.64
C GLY A 4 3.12 -7.32 2.74
N GLU A 5 2.97 -8.12 1.68
CA GLU A 5 2.13 -9.32 1.69
C GLU A 5 2.72 -10.43 2.55
N ASP A 6 4.00 -10.75 2.36
CA ASP A 6 4.72 -11.74 3.16
C ASP A 6 6.16 -11.24 3.41
N PRO A 7 6.43 -10.63 4.58
CA PRO A 7 7.78 -10.19 4.90
C PRO A 7 8.72 -11.40 5.04
N PRO A 8 9.98 -11.27 4.57
CA PRO A 8 10.93 -12.38 4.56
C PRO A 8 11.36 -12.84 5.97
N GLU A 9 11.35 -11.93 6.95
CA GLU A 9 11.78 -12.18 8.34
C GLU A 9 10.57 -12.29 9.29
N ARG A 10 9.54 -13.05 8.90
CA ARG A 10 8.38 -13.30 9.78
C ARG A 10 8.79 -14.22 10.95
N PRO A 11 8.47 -13.86 12.21
CA PRO A 11 8.76 -14.72 13.35
C PRO A 11 8.09 -16.10 13.24
N GLU A 12 8.78 -17.16 13.70
CA GLU A 12 8.30 -18.54 13.57
C GLU A 12 6.94 -18.76 14.23
N TYR A 13 6.66 -18.11 15.36
CA TYR A 13 5.36 -18.24 16.03
C TYR A 13 4.21 -17.69 15.17
N VAL A 14 4.43 -16.59 14.44
CA VAL A 14 3.45 -16.02 13.51
C VAL A 14 3.28 -16.94 12.29
N VAL A 15 4.37 -17.51 11.77
CA VAL A 15 4.32 -18.49 10.68
C VAL A 15 3.48 -19.71 11.09
N ASN A 16 3.67 -20.22 12.30
CA ASN A 16 2.93 -21.37 12.83
C ASN A 16 1.45 -21.05 13.03
N ILE A 17 1.11 -19.84 13.49
CA ILE A 17 -0.29 -19.40 13.59
C ILE A 17 -0.92 -19.31 12.20
N ILE A 18 -0.26 -18.65 11.25
CA ILE A 18 -0.80 -18.46 9.92
C ILE A 18 -0.89 -19.81 9.21
N ASN A 19 0.15 -20.62 9.12
CA ASN A 19 0.12 -21.85 8.30
C ASN A 19 -0.44 -23.08 9.01
N GLY A 20 -0.66 -23.00 10.33
CA GLY A 20 -1.15 -24.11 11.15
C GLY A 20 -2.64 -24.06 11.46
N LEU A 21 -3.06 -24.96 12.35
CA LEU A 21 -4.43 -25.05 12.86
C LEU A 21 -4.79 -23.88 13.81
N GLU A 22 -3.77 -23.27 14.42
CA GLU A 22 -3.89 -22.13 15.32
C GLU A 22 -4.50 -20.88 14.65
N ARG A 23 -4.58 -20.83 13.30
CA ARG A 23 -5.24 -19.77 12.54
C ARG A 23 -6.71 -19.54 12.96
N TYR A 24 -7.36 -20.56 13.53
CA TYR A 24 -8.74 -20.49 13.99
C TYR A 24 -8.87 -20.49 15.52
N ASN A 25 -7.75 -20.52 16.24
CA ASN A 25 -7.76 -20.48 17.70
C ASN A 25 -8.04 -19.03 18.16
N PRO A 26 -9.13 -18.76 18.91
CA PRO A 26 -9.42 -17.43 19.43
C PRO A 26 -8.36 -16.90 20.41
N GLU A 27 -7.53 -17.76 21.00
CA GLU A 27 -6.41 -17.35 21.87
C GLU A 27 -5.23 -16.77 21.07
N ALA A 28 -5.10 -17.13 19.79
CA ALA A 28 -4.03 -16.61 18.92
C ALA A 28 -4.15 -15.10 18.66
N VAL A 29 -5.32 -14.51 18.91
CA VAL A 29 -5.57 -13.06 18.83
C VAL A 29 -4.54 -12.27 19.63
N VAL A 30 -4.21 -12.69 20.85
CA VAL A 30 -3.29 -11.95 21.74
C VAL A 30 -1.89 -11.85 21.13
N ASN A 31 -1.40 -12.93 20.51
CA ASN A 31 -0.09 -12.97 19.88
C ASN A 31 -0.04 -12.10 18.62
N LEU A 32 -1.13 -12.09 17.84
CA LEU A 32 -1.21 -11.28 16.62
C LEU A 32 -1.43 -9.79 16.92
N GLU A 33 -2.14 -9.45 17.99
CA GLU A 33 -2.25 -8.07 18.49
C GLU A 33 -0.89 -7.53 18.95
N ALA A 34 -0.14 -8.31 19.72
CA ALA A 34 1.22 -7.93 20.12
C ALA A 34 2.14 -7.75 18.90
N TYR A 35 2.05 -8.64 17.92
CA TYR A 35 2.82 -8.51 16.68
C TYR A 35 2.38 -7.31 15.83
N LEU A 36 1.09 -6.92 15.84
CA LEU A 36 0.65 -5.68 15.22
C LEU A 36 1.23 -4.46 15.94
N GLN A 37 1.29 -4.47 17.27
CA GLN A 37 1.88 -3.38 18.04
C GLN A 37 3.36 -3.18 17.65
N GLU A 38 4.13 -4.27 17.55
CA GLU A 38 5.51 -4.22 17.05
C GLU A 38 5.59 -3.64 15.64
N GLN A 39 4.66 -4.02 14.76
CA GLN A 39 4.56 -3.41 13.43
C GLN A 39 4.23 -1.92 13.49
N CYS A 40 3.45 -1.43 14.45
CA CYS A 40 3.11 -0.01 14.57
C CYS A 40 4.33 0.82 15.00
N GLU A 41 5.17 0.25 15.85
CA GLU A 41 6.43 0.87 16.32
C GLU A 41 7.54 0.83 15.25
N GLN A 42 7.45 -0.08 14.29
CA GLN A 42 8.45 -0.31 13.26
C GLN A 42 7.97 0.07 11.85
N LYS A 43 8.91 0.31 10.94
CA LYS A 43 8.64 0.72 9.55
C LYS A 43 8.42 -0.46 8.59
N TYR A 44 7.87 -1.59 9.07
CA TYR A 44 7.48 -2.74 8.24
C TYR A 44 6.01 -3.11 8.45
N THR A 45 5.43 -3.85 7.51
CA THR A 45 4.03 -4.30 7.57
C THR A 45 3.92 -5.74 7.10
N ASP A 46 3.17 -6.55 7.85
CA ASP A 46 2.80 -7.91 7.52
C ASP A 46 1.29 -7.99 7.27
N CYS A 47 0.87 -7.71 6.04
CA CYS A 47 -0.54 -7.64 5.68
C CYS A 47 -1.24 -9.01 5.80
N ASN A 48 -0.51 -10.11 5.60
CA ASN A 48 -1.08 -11.45 5.75
C ASN A 48 -1.37 -11.78 7.22
N ALA A 49 -0.47 -11.44 8.15
CA ALA A 49 -0.73 -11.53 9.58
C ALA A 49 -1.91 -10.64 10.00
N ASN A 50 -1.93 -9.39 9.53
CA ASN A 50 -2.98 -8.43 9.87
C ASN A 50 -4.36 -8.86 9.36
N ARG A 51 -4.45 -9.39 8.12
CA ARG A 51 -5.69 -9.99 7.59
C ARG A 51 -6.10 -11.24 8.37
N THR A 52 -5.15 -12.03 8.86
CA THR A 52 -5.44 -13.19 9.71
C THR A 52 -6.05 -12.76 11.04
N LEU A 53 -5.54 -11.69 11.65
CA LEU A 53 -6.13 -11.08 12.85
C LEU A 53 -7.56 -10.58 12.61
N LEU A 54 -7.79 -9.83 11.52
CA LEU A 54 -9.15 -9.41 11.14
C LEU A 54 -10.08 -10.60 10.91
N LYS A 55 -9.57 -11.70 10.32
CA LYS A 55 -10.36 -12.91 10.13
C LYS A 55 -10.75 -13.57 11.45
N LEU A 56 -9.85 -13.58 12.44
CA LEU A 56 -10.15 -14.07 13.79
C LEU A 56 -11.21 -13.21 14.50
N TYR A 57 -11.16 -11.88 14.35
CA TYR A 57 -12.21 -10.99 14.84
C TYR A 57 -13.54 -11.22 14.12
N GLN A 58 -13.53 -11.47 12.81
CA GLN A 58 -14.74 -11.82 12.06
C GLN A 58 -15.40 -13.10 12.59
N LEU A 59 -14.60 -14.09 13.02
CA LEU A 59 -15.08 -15.34 13.60
C LEU A 59 -15.47 -15.20 15.08
N ASN A 60 -14.89 -14.23 15.81
CA ASN A 60 -15.07 -14.03 17.24
C ASN A 60 -15.33 -12.54 17.55
N PRO A 61 -16.55 -12.02 17.30
CA PRO A 61 -16.85 -10.60 17.43
C PRO A 61 -16.62 -10.03 18.84
N ASP A 62 -16.83 -10.83 19.88
CA ASP A 62 -16.69 -10.42 21.29
C ASP A 62 -15.26 -10.04 21.69
N ARG A 63 -14.26 -10.41 20.87
CA ARG A 63 -12.84 -10.15 21.11
C ARG A 63 -12.31 -8.95 20.32
N MET A 64 -13.12 -8.37 19.44
CA MET A 64 -12.69 -7.30 18.56
C MET A 64 -12.37 -6.03 19.37
N LYS A 65 -11.28 -5.36 18.97
CA LYS A 65 -10.88 -4.05 19.51
C LYS A 65 -10.84 -3.05 18.36
N ASP A 66 -11.56 -1.95 18.51
CA ASP A 66 -11.70 -0.94 17.46
C ASP A 66 -10.35 -0.32 17.06
N GLU A 67 -9.50 -0.02 18.05
CA GLU A 67 -8.13 0.50 17.86
C GLU A 67 -7.24 -0.44 17.03
N VAL A 68 -7.34 -1.75 17.27
CA VAL A 68 -6.59 -2.74 16.50
C VAL A 68 -7.05 -2.76 15.04
N VAL A 69 -8.35 -2.62 14.80
CA VAL A 69 -8.91 -2.54 13.45
C VAL A 69 -8.44 -1.27 12.73
N THR A 70 -8.47 -0.12 13.39
CA THR A 70 -7.98 1.14 12.80
C THR A 70 -6.48 1.06 12.51
N ASN A 71 -5.67 0.54 13.43
CA ASN A 71 -4.22 0.39 13.23
C ASN A 71 -3.89 -0.54 12.05
N ILE A 72 -4.63 -1.65 11.88
CA ILE A 72 -4.49 -2.51 10.69
C ILE A 72 -4.80 -1.73 9.41
N LEU A 73 -5.88 -0.95 9.38
CA LEU A 73 -6.26 -0.17 8.20
C LEU A 73 -5.23 0.91 7.88
N VAL A 74 -4.72 1.63 8.88
CA VAL A 74 -3.67 2.65 8.68
C VAL A 74 -2.38 2.00 8.18
N LYS A 75 -1.93 0.89 8.78
CA LYS A 75 -0.78 0.12 8.30
C LYS A 75 -0.98 -0.38 6.87
N ALA A 76 -2.16 -0.87 6.52
CA ALA A 76 -2.47 -1.28 5.15
C ALA A 76 -2.46 -0.10 4.17
N MET A 77 -2.91 1.09 4.58
CA MET A 77 -2.86 2.31 3.79
C MET A 77 -1.41 2.74 3.49
N THR A 78 -0.46 2.52 4.40
CA THR A 78 0.97 2.78 4.14
C THR A 78 1.58 1.91 3.03
N GLN A 79 0.88 0.86 2.59
CA GLN A 79 1.34 -0.03 1.53
C GLN A 79 0.87 0.41 0.13
N PHE A 80 0.19 1.55 0.00
CA PHE A 80 -0.24 2.02 -1.31
C PHE A 80 0.95 2.21 -2.27
N PRO A 81 0.79 1.98 -3.59
CA PRO A 81 -0.42 1.50 -4.26
C PRO A 81 -0.53 -0.03 -4.16
N SER A 82 -1.46 -0.52 -3.35
CA SER A 82 -1.63 -1.94 -3.09
C SER A 82 -3.05 -2.25 -2.66
N PRO A 83 -3.62 -3.41 -3.02
CA PRO A 83 -5.00 -3.76 -2.66
C PRO A 83 -5.18 -4.06 -1.16
N GLN A 84 -4.13 -4.02 -0.34
CA GLN A 84 -4.17 -4.49 1.05
C GLN A 84 -5.18 -3.74 1.92
N PHE A 85 -5.33 -2.42 1.73
CA PHE A 85 -6.36 -1.65 2.43
C PHE A 85 -7.76 -2.16 2.11
N SER A 86 -8.05 -2.34 0.82
CA SER A 86 -9.34 -2.88 0.36
C SER A 86 -9.57 -4.30 0.87
N LEU A 87 -8.56 -5.16 0.85
CA LEU A 87 -8.67 -6.54 1.34
C LEU A 87 -8.93 -6.59 2.86
N ALA A 88 -8.27 -5.73 3.64
CA ALA A 88 -8.52 -5.59 5.07
C ALA A 88 -9.96 -5.13 5.33
N LEU A 89 -10.43 -4.10 4.61
CA LEU A 89 -11.78 -3.57 4.77
C LEU A 89 -12.88 -4.62 4.55
N HIS A 90 -12.71 -5.50 3.56
CA HIS A 90 -13.70 -6.55 3.25
C HIS A 90 -13.74 -7.70 4.27
N LEU A 91 -12.79 -7.77 5.21
CA LEU A 91 -12.81 -8.74 6.30
C LEU A 91 -13.58 -8.24 7.53
N ILE A 92 -13.81 -6.93 7.62
CA ILE A 92 -14.57 -6.33 8.72
C ILE A 92 -16.06 -6.51 8.42
N ASN A 93 -16.83 -6.94 9.42
CA ASN A 93 -18.26 -7.17 9.24
C ASN A 93 -19.01 -5.82 9.05
N PRO A 94 -19.82 -5.65 7.98
CA PRO A 94 -20.57 -4.42 7.76
C PRO A 94 -21.47 -4.00 8.93
N SER A 95 -21.98 -4.94 9.73
CA SER A 95 -22.83 -4.62 10.90
C SER A 95 -22.04 -3.92 12.01
N VAL A 96 -20.75 -4.20 12.12
CA VAL A 96 -19.84 -3.59 13.10
C VAL A 96 -19.52 -2.14 12.72
N ILE A 97 -19.33 -1.88 11.42
CA ILE A 97 -19.06 -0.54 10.89
C ILE A 97 -20.36 0.19 10.54
N ALA A 98 -21.49 -0.15 11.17
CA ALA A 98 -22.77 0.49 10.84
C ALA A 98 -22.98 1.79 11.63
N GLN A 99 -22.49 1.87 12.88
CA GLN A 99 -22.72 2.97 13.81
C GLN A 99 -21.57 3.05 14.82
N GLY A 100 -21.33 4.23 15.41
CA GLY A 100 -20.33 4.44 16.48
C GLY A 100 -19.02 5.06 15.99
N GLU A 101 -18.06 5.17 16.90
CA GLU A 101 -16.75 5.82 16.67
C GLU A 101 -15.92 5.10 15.60
N LEU A 102 -15.94 3.76 15.60
CA LEU A 102 -15.28 2.95 14.57
C LEU A 102 -15.84 3.22 13.16
N HIS A 103 -17.15 3.49 13.03
CA HIS A 103 -17.74 3.83 11.72
C HIS A 103 -17.18 5.14 11.17
N GLU A 104 -17.05 6.15 12.02
CA GLU A 104 -16.48 7.43 11.64
C GLU A 104 -15.01 7.27 11.24
N ALA A 105 -14.22 6.58 12.07
CA ALA A 105 -12.81 6.30 11.80
C ALA A 105 -12.61 5.57 10.47
N VAL A 106 -13.33 4.47 10.22
CA VAL A 106 -13.24 3.72 8.96
C VAL A 106 -13.65 4.56 7.76
N THR A 107 -14.66 5.42 7.90
CA THR A 107 -15.12 6.33 6.82
C THR A 107 -14.05 7.37 6.46
N LYS A 108 -13.37 7.92 7.46
CA LYS A 108 -12.24 8.85 7.27
C LYS A 108 -11.07 8.15 6.61
N LEU A 109 -10.66 6.99 7.12
CA LEU A 109 -9.58 6.18 6.55
C LEU A 109 -9.87 5.78 5.09
N ARG A 110 -11.11 5.41 4.76
CA ARG A 110 -11.52 5.11 3.38
C ARG A 110 -11.38 6.34 2.47
N THR A 111 -11.73 7.52 2.99
CA THR A 111 -11.58 8.79 2.25
C THR A 111 -10.12 9.09 1.98
N LEU A 112 -9.26 8.95 2.99
CA LEU A 112 -7.81 9.13 2.87
C LEU A 112 -7.21 8.14 1.86
N ASN A 113 -7.53 6.85 1.96
CA ASN A 113 -7.05 5.85 1.01
C ASN A 113 -7.52 6.14 -0.42
N SER A 114 -8.77 6.57 -0.61
CA SER A 114 -9.27 6.95 -1.93
C SER A 114 -8.54 8.17 -2.52
N GLN A 115 -8.11 9.12 -1.68
CA GLN A 115 -7.31 10.26 -2.14
C GLN A 115 -5.89 9.83 -2.55
N LEU A 116 -5.26 8.90 -1.81
CA LEU A 116 -3.96 8.32 -2.17
C LEU A 116 -4.04 7.52 -3.48
N GLU A 117 -5.00 6.60 -3.60
CA GLU A 117 -5.20 5.79 -4.82
C GLU A 117 -5.55 6.68 -6.03
N GLY A 118 -6.27 7.78 -5.81
CA GLY A 118 -6.60 8.78 -6.82
C GLY A 118 -5.46 9.77 -7.14
N ALA A 119 -4.27 9.60 -6.56
CA ALA A 119 -3.13 10.53 -6.67
C ALA A 119 -3.46 11.99 -6.28
N GLN A 120 -4.47 12.20 -5.43
CA GLN A 120 -4.90 13.51 -4.92
C GLN A 120 -4.08 13.89 -3.67
N TYR A 121 -2.75 13.84 -3.76
CA TYR A 121 -1.85 13.95 -2.60
C TYR A 121 -1.99 15.27 -1.82
N ALA A 122 -2.15 16.39 -2.53
CA ALA A 122 -2.36 17.69 -1.87
C ALA A 122 -3.62 17.71 -1.00
N ARG A 123 -4.69 17.07 -1.48
CA ARG A 123 -5.94 16.94 -0.74
C ARG A 123 -5.80 16.00 0.45
N PHE A 124 -5.01 14.94 0.30
CA PHE A 124 -4.68 14.00 1.36
C PHE A 124 -4.03 14.70 2.55
N TRP A 125 -2.96 15.47 2.33
CA TRP A 125 -2.29 16.20 3.42
C TRP A 125 -3.22 17.22 4.08
N ASN A 126 -3.98 18.00 3.29
CA ASN A 126 -4.97 18.93 3.84
C ASN A 126 -6.07 18.24 4.68
N THR A 127 -6.42 16.99 4.35
CA THR A 127 -7.43 16.23 5.10
C THR A 127 -6.86 15.71 6.42
N ILE A 128 -5.58 15.33 6.44
CA ILE A 128 -4.89 14.92 7.67
C ILE A 128 -4.65 16.11 8.59
N ASP A 129 -4.12 17.21 8.07
CA ASP A 129 -3.77 18.39 8.87
C ASP A 129 -5.00 19.16 9.38
N GLY A 130 -6.15 19.00 8.71
CA GLY A 130 -7.38 19.74 9.01
C GLY A 130 -8.37 19.02 9.92
N ASP A 131 -8.07 17.79 10.36
CA ASP A 131 -9.01 16.94 11.10
C ASP A 131 -8.30 16.22 12.26
N ASP A 132 -8.55 16.68 13.49
CA ASP A 132 -7.92 16.14 14.71
C ASP A 132 -8.11 14.62 14.84
N LEU A 133 -9.25 14.08 14.41
CA LEU A 133 -9.50 12.64 14.43
C LEU A 133 -8.55 11.88 13.50
N CYS A 134 -8.21 12.44 12.34
CA CYS A 134 -7.23 11.82 11.45
C CYS A 134 -5.84 11.81 12.06
N ALA A 135 -5.47 12.87 12.77
CA ALA A 135 -4.19 12.95 13.48
C ALA A 135 -4.10 11.90 14.59
N ASP A 136 -5.16 11.72 15.37
CA ASP A 136 -5.23 10.69 16.41
C ASP A 136 -5.12 9.27 15.81
N LEU A 137 -5.80 9.00 14.69
CA LEU A 137 -5.78 7.68 14.03
C LEU A 137 -4.40 7.27 13.50
N ILE A 138 -3.54 8.22 13.14
CA ILE A 138 -2.20 7.93 12.61
C ILE A 138 -1.11 8.00 13.68
N ALA A 139 -1.41 8.52 14.88
CA ALA A 139 -0.43 8.80 15.92
C ALA A 139 0.33 7.56 16.40
N ASP A 140 -0.33 6.41 16.41
CA ASP A 140 0.26 5.13 16.85
C ASP A 140 1.23 4.53 15.83
N ILE A 141 1.24 5.04 14.58
CA ILE A 141 2.05 4.47 13.50
C ILE A 141 3.33 5.25 13.30
N SER A 142 4.44 4.70 13.80
CA SER A 142 5.77 5.28 13.69
C SER A 142 6.20 5.48 12.24
N GLY A 143 6.47 6.73 11.87
CA GLY A 143 6.90 7.10 10.52
C GLY A 143 5.82 6.93 9.46
N PHE A 144 4.54 7.02 9.83
CA PHE A 144 3.42 6.98 8.89
C PHE A 144 3.64 7.91 7.69
N GLU A 145 3.91 9.19 7.93
CA GLU A 145 4.07 10.16 6.86
C GLU A 145 5.31 9.88 5.98
N ASP A 146 6.41 9.41 6.58
CA ASP A 146 7.62 9.03 5.85
C ASP A 146 7.34 7.90 4.87
N LEU A 147 6.62 6.87 5.32
CA LEU A 147 6.22 5.73 4.48
C LEU A 147 5.31 6.18 3.34
N ILE A 148 4.37 7.08 3.62
CA ILE A 148 3.50 7.64 2.58
C ILE A 148 4.32 8.42 1.56
N ARG A 149 5.16 9.36 2.01
CA ARG A 149 6.02 10.19 1.13
C ARG A 149 6.98 9.33 0.29
N ALA A 150 7.55 8.26 0.86
CA ALA A 150 8.39 7.33 0.12
C ALA A 150 7.63 6.63 -1.02
N ASN A 151 6.38 6.21 -0.78
CA ASN A 151 5.54 5.62 -1.82
C ASN A 151 5.11 6.65 -2.89
N ILE A 152 4.76 7.87 -2.48
CA ILE A 152 4.50 8.99 -3.42
C ILE A 152 5.72 9.20 -4.32
N ALA A 153 6.92 9.27 -3.74
CA ALA A 153 8.16 9.46 -4.47
C ALA A 153 8.43 8.32 -5.45
N ASN A 154 8.20 7.06 -5.04
CA ASN A 154 8.34 5.91 -5.92
C ASN A 154 7.38 5.96 -7.12
N LEU A 155 6.14 6.40 -6.91
CA LEU A 155 5.16 6.55 -8.00
C LEU A 155 5.55 7.67 -8.96
N ILE A 156 6.01 8.80 -8.42
CA ILE A 156 6.51 9.91 -9.23
C ILE A 156 7.74 9.48 -10.05
N ALA A 157 8.66 8.72 -9.44
CA ALA A 157 9.84 8.20 -10.13
C ALA A 157 9.48 7.33 -11.34
N GLN A 158 8.38 6.59 -11.27
CA GLN A 158 7.89 5.73 -12.35
C GLN A 158 7.16 6.53 -13.44
N ALA A 159 6.44 7.60 -13.07
CA ALA A 159 5.58 8.34 -13.99
C ALA A 159 6.26 9.54 -14.67
N PHE A 160 7.28 10.12 -14.06
CA PHE A 160 7.86 11.39 -14.51
C PHE A 160 9.38 11.30 -14.74
N ARG A 161 9.87 12.22 -15.58
CA ARG A 161 11.32 12.50 -15.75
C ARG A 161 11.71 13.88 -15.24
N GLU A 162 10.79 14.82 -15.31
CA GLU A 162 10.96 16.19 -14.86
C GLU A 162 9.66 16.64 -14.19
N VAL A 163 9.78 17.29 -13.04
CA VAL A 163 8.64 17.83 -12.28
C VAL A 163 9.05 19.19 -11.70
N SER A 164 8.12 20.14 -11.61
CA SER A 164 8.41 21.41 -10.91
C SER A 164 8.50 21.20 -9.41
N LEU A 165 9.41 21.92 -8.75
CA LEU A 165 9.60 21.84 -7.30
C LEU A 165 8.30 22.23 -6.55
N SER A 166 7.58 23.25 -7.02
CA SER A 166 6.31 23.68 -6.43
C SER A 166 5.22 22.59 -6.44
N GLN A 167 5.21 21.74 -7.48
CA GLN A 167 4.25 20.64 -7.55
C GLN A 167 4.63 19.52 -6.59
N LEU A 168 5.94 19.26 -6.43
CA LEU A 168 6.46 18.28 -5.48
C LEU A 168 6.19 18.68 -4.03
N GLU A 169 6.35 19.96 -3.69
CA GLU A 169 5.99 20.50 -2.36
C GLU A 169 4.53 20.18 -2.02
N SER A 170 3.63 20.45 -2.97
CA SER A 170 2.19 20.18 -2.82
C SER A 170 1.87 18.68 -2.68
N TRP A 171 2.60 17.82 -3.41
CA TRP A 171 2.37 16.37 -3.34
C TRP A 171 2.98 15.72 -2.10
N LEU A 172 4.11 16.22 -1.61
CA LEU A 172 4.77 15.69 -0.42
C LEU A 172 4.25 16.32 0.88
N GLY A 173 3.51 17.43 0.80
CA GLY A 173 3.01 18.15 1.97
C GLY A 173 4.14 18.75 2.79
N LEU A 174 5.20 19.22 2.13
CA LEU A 174 6.41 19.73 2.77
C LEU A 174 6.70 21.16 2.31
N ASN A 175 7.45 21.91 3.13
CA ASN A 175 8.01 23.19 2.72
C ASN A 175 9.17 23.00 1.71
N THR A 176 9.62 24.09 1.10
CA THR A 176 10.67 24.07 0.07
C THR A 176 11.96 23.41 0.54
N ASP A 177 12.47 23.79 1.72
CA ASP A 177 13.75 23.27 2.25
C ASP A 177 13.68 21.77 2.54
N ALA A 178 12.59 21.31 3.18
CA ALA A 178 12.34 19.91 3.48
C ALA A 178 12.13 19.09 2.20
N THR A 179 11.44 19.65 1.20
CA THR A 179 11.24 19.01 -0.10
C THR A 179 12.57 18.82 -0.81
N THR A 180 13.43 19.85 -0.86
CA THR A 180 14.75 19.75 -1.49
C THR A 180 15.61 18.69 -0.81
N LYS A 181 15.64 18.65 0.53
CA LYS A 181 16.37 17.61 1.28
C LYS A 181 15.86 16.21 1.00
N PHE A 182 14.54 16.01 1.05
CA PHE A 182 13.92 14.71 0.78
C PHE A 182 14.23 14.22 -0.65
N VAL A 183 14.13 15.12 -1.63
CA VAL A 183 14.37 14.82 -3.04
C VAL A 183 15.84 14.48 -3.32
N THR A 184 16.78 15.21 -2.70
CA THR A 184 18.22 15.02 -2.93
C THR A 184 18.82 13.87 -2.14
N GLU A 185 18.53 13.79 -0.83
CA GLU A 185 19.11 12.79 0.07
C GLU A 185 18.30 11.49 0.11
N GLY A 186 16.96 11.58 0.06
CA GLY A 186 16.07 10.43 0.15
C GLY A 186 15.82 9.76 -1.21
N ALA A 187 15.46 10.54 -2.21
CA ALA A 187 15.08 10.04 -3.53
C ALA A 187 16.24 9.99 -4.55
N GLY A 188 17.35 10.68 -4.28
CA GLY A 188 18.51 10.75 -5.18
C GLY A 188 18.24 11.49 -6.49
N TRP A 189 17.32 12.44 -6.49
CA TRP A 189 16.98 13.26 -7.67
C TRP A 189 17.76 14.58 -7.65
N THR A 190 17.90 15.22 -8.81
CA THR A 190 18.66 16.47 -8.94
C THR A 190 17.73 17.66 -9.11
N VAL A 191 17.89 18.68 -8.28
CA VAL A 191 17.17 19.95 -8.38
C VAL A 191 17.99 20.92 -9.22
N GLY A 192 17.45 21.37 -10.36
CA GLY A 192 18.08 22.38 -11.20
C GLY A 192 17.76 23.80 -10.74
N ASP A 193 18.62 24.75 -11.13
CA ASP A 193 18.52 26.17 -10.77
C ASP A 193 17.21 26.84 -11.23
N ASN A 194 16.54 26.25 -12.21
CA ASN A 194 15.26 26.73 -12.76
C ASN A 194 14.03 26.25 -11.95
N GLY A 195 14.23 25.59 -10.81
CA GLY A 195 13.13 25.04 -10.00
C GLY A 195 12.50 23.77 -10.58
N VAL A 196 13.20 23.10 -11.51
CA VAL A 196 12.79 21.82 -12.11
C VAL A 196 13.63 20.71 -11.49
N VAL A 197 12.96 19.65 -11.06
CA VAL A 197 13.58 18.45 -10.50
C VAL A 197 13.66 17.40 -11.59
N THR A 198 14.88 16.92 -11.86
CA THR A 198 15.14 15.84 -12.82
C THR A 198 15.22 14.51 -12.09
N ILE A 199 14.43 13.55 -12.57
CA ILE A 199 14.29 12.21 -12.03
C ILE A 199 15.17 11.26 -12.86
N PRO A 200 15.99 10.41 -12.22
CA PRO A 200 16.80 9.41 -12.92
C PRO A 200 15.94 8.48 -13.78
N LYS A 201 16.47 8.11 -14.95
CA LYS A 201 15.80 7.14 -15.82
C LYS A 201 15.74 5.77 -15.16
N ASN A 202 14.59 5.12 -15.24
CA ASN A 202 14.35 3.75 -14.81
C ASN A 202 13.52 3.00 -15.85
N ALA A 203 13.31 1.70 -15.63
CA ALA A 203 12.59 0.84 -16.57
C ALA A 203 11.14 1.25 -16.82
N GLU A 204 10.53 2.03 -15.93
CA GLU A 204 9.13 2.45 -15.99
C GLU A 204 8.96 3.85 -16.61
N ASN A 205 9.87 4.78 -16.34
CA ASN A 205 9.81 6.15 -16.86
C ASN A 205 10.52 6.33 -18.21
N GLU A 206 11.19 5.29 -18.72
CA GLU A 206 11.79 5.29 -20.05
C GLU A 206 10.77 5.01 -21.15
N ALA A 207 10.83 5.81 -22.22
CA ALA A 207 9.92 5.72 -23.35
C ALA A 207 10.37 4.55 -24.21
N LYS A 208 9.78 3.38 -23.96
CA LYS A 208 10.01 2.19 -24.77
C LYS A 208 9.33 2.39 -26.12
N LYS A 209 10.10 2.37 -27.20
CA LYS A 209 9.52 2.21 -28.54
C LYS A 209 8.92 0.81 -28.62
N SER A 210 7.60 0.73 -28.73
CA SER A 210 6.94 -0.51 -29.15
C SER A 210 7.06 -0.61 -30.68
N GLU A 211 8.01 -1.40 -31.17
CA GLU A 211 7.92 -1.87 -32.55
C GLU A 211 6.81 -2.92 -32.59
N ILE A 212 5.63 -2.53 -33.06
CA ILE A 212 4.54 -3.46 -33.33
C ILE A 212 4.93 -4.23 -34.59
N ARG A 213 5.63 -5.33 -34.40
CA ARG A 213 5.89 -6.32 -35.42
C ARG A 213 5.15 -7.58 -35.01
N GLU A 214 4.25 -8.05 -35.86
CA GLU A 214 3.62 -9.35 -35.65
C GLU A 214 4.69 -10.42 -35.86
N ASP A 215 5.13 -11.04 -34.77
CA ASP A 215 6.00 -12.20 -34.82
C ASP A 215 5.14 -13.45 -35.02
N VAL A 216 4.84 -13.73 -36.29
CA VAL A 216 4.04 -14.89 -36.67
C VAL A 216 4.98 -16.08 -36.88
N ASN A 217 5.12 -16.93 -35.86
CA ASN A 217 5.90 -18.16 -35.95
C ASN A 217 5.07 -19.31 -36.56
N ILE A 218 5.72 -20.22 -37.28
CA ILE A 218 5.12 -21.42 -37.87
C ILE A 218 4.42 -22.31 -36.84
N ASP A 219 4.88 -22.30 -35.59
CA ASP A 219 4.24 -22.99 -34.45
C ASP A 219 2.80 -22.51 -34.21
N MET A 220 2.49 -21.25 -34.51
CA MET A 220 1.14 -20.68 -34.38
C MET A 220 0.18 -21.26 -35.43
N PHE A 221 0.70 -21.78 -36.55
CA PHE A 221 -0.07 -22.46 -37.60
C PHE A 221 -0.12 -23.99 -37.42
N SER A 222 0.57 -24.55 -36.42
CA SER A 222 0.65 -25.99 -36.18
C SER A 222 -0.73 -26.68 -36.10
N ARG A 223 -1.73 -26.03 -35.49
CA ARG A 223 -3.10 -26.54 -35.40
C ARG A 223 -3.81 -26.61 -36.76
N VAL A 224 -3.56 -25.63 -37.64
CA VAL A 224 -4.14 -25.59 -38.99
C VAL A 224 -3.49 -26.65 -39.86
N LEU A 225 -2.15 -26.75 -39.83
CA LEU A 225 -1.39 -27.76 -40.56
C LEU A 225 -1.76 -29.18 -40.15
N ARG A 226 -1.87 -29.43 -38.83
CA ARG A 226 -2.29 -30.72 -38.29
C ARG A 226 -3.69 -31.11 -38.76
N ARG A 227 -4.65 -30.19 -38.69
CA ARG A 227 -6.02 -30.44 -39.14
C ARG A 227 -6.09 -30.74 -40.64
N SER A 228 -5.35 -30.00 -41.46
CA SER A 228 -5.32 -30.26 -42.90
C SER A 228 -4.74 -31.63 -43.26
N TRP A 229 -3.77 -32.12 -42.47
CA TRP A 229 -3.19 -33.45 -42.65
C TRP A 229 -4.14 -34.55 -42.19
N GLU A 230 -4.81 -34.38 -41.05
CA GLU A 230 -5.79 -35.33 -40.53
C GLU A 230 -7.06 -35.44 -41.40
N GLU A 231 -7.43 -34.39 -42.15
CA GLU A 231 -8.56 -34.42 -43.10
C GLU A 231 -8.21 -35.07 -44.46
N THR A 232 -6.92 -35.24 -44.79
CA THR A 232 -6.46 -35.86 -46.05
C THR A 232 -5.89 -37.28 -45.90
N ALA A 233 -5.65 -37.75 -44.68
CA ALA A 233 -5.20 -39.11 -44.35
C ALA A 233 -6.39 -40.04 -44.06
#